data_AF-A0A503PX79-F1
#
_entry.id   AF-A0A503PX79-F1
#
_cell.length_a   1.000
_cell.length_b   1.000
_cell.length_c   1.000
_cell.angle_alpha   90.00
_cell.angle_beta   90.00
_cell.angle_gamma   90.00
#
_symmetry.space_group_name_H-M   'P 1'
#
loop_
_entity.id
_entity.type
_entity.pdbx_description
1 polymer ?
#
loop_
_entity_poly.entity_id
_entity_poly.type
_entity_poly.pdbx_seq_one_letter_code
_entity_poly.pdbx_strand_id
1 'polypeptide(L)'
;MTATEQFIVEDGPYALWSPARIEDMQANIWSGKVGTVLVSETETFRVWHISIAPGERLPFHRHVLDYFWTVLSNGRARSHYEGGAVRETTYCAGDTRHFSFAPGEHMVHDLENVGDETLVFVTVEMKAGKNAPLAL
;
A
#
# COMPACT_ATOMS: atom_id res chain seq x y z
N MET A 1 -8.52 -45.09 18.41
CA MET A 1 -7.34 -44.28 18.03
C MET A 1 -7.86 -43.16 17.16
N THR A 2 -8.04 -41.98 17.73
CA THR A 2 -8.42 -40.78 16.99
C THR A 2 -7.12 -40.10 16.56
N ALA A 3 -6.75 -40.27 15.30
CA ALA A 3 -5.77 -39.42 14.65
C ALA A 3 -6.55 -38.33 13.93
N THR A 4 -6.32 -37.11 14.40
CA THR A 4 -6.90 -35.83 14.05
C THR A 4 -7.01 -35.63 12.55
N GLU A 5 -8.19 -35.20 12.09
CA GLU A 5 -8.44 -34.75 10.73
C GLU A 5 -7.47 -33.62 10.38
N GLN A 6 -6.66 -33.85 9.36
CA GLN A 6 -5.83 -32.83 8.75
C GLN A 6 -6.71 -32.03 7.79
N PHE A 7 -7.35 -30.99 8.29
CA PHE A 7 -7.99 -30.00 7.42
C PHE A 7 -6.91 -29.08 6.85
N ILE A 8 -6.45 -29.36 5.63
CA ILE A 8 -5.87 -28.30 4.80
C ILE A 8 -7.06 -27.57 4.19
N VAL A 9 -7.44 -26.44 4.78
CA VAL A 9 -8.45 -25.55 4.18
C VAL A 9 -7.71 -24.54 3.30
N GLU A 10 -7.72 -24.87 2.01
CA GLU A 10 -7.88 -24.02 0.81
C GLU A 10 -6.82 -22.96 0.46
N ASP A 11 -6.23 -23.12 -0.73
CA ASP A 11 -5.43 -22.12 -1.44
C ASP A 11 -6.30 -20.91 -1.83
N GLY A 12 -6.67 -20.09 -0.84
CA GLY A 12 -7.26 -18.77 -1.04
C GLY A 12 -6.22 -17.78 -1.61
N PRO A 13 -6.64 -16.58 -2.03
CA PRO A 13 -5.75 -15.60 -2.67
C PRO A 13 -4.53 -15.21 -1.80
N TYR A 14 -4.59 -15.47 -0.49
CA TYR A 14 -3.55 -15.11 0.50
C TYR A 14 -2.70 -16.29 0.97
N ALA A 15 -2.71 -17.44 0.28
CA ALA A 15 -2.07 -18.68 0.76
C ALA A 15 -0.58 -18.52 1.15
N LEU A 16 0.14 -17.56 0.53
CA LEU A 16 1.55 -17.28 0.79
C LEU A 16 1.79 -16.17 1.82
N TRP A 17 0.74 -15.59 2.39
CA TRP A 17 0.85 -14.47 3.33
C TRP A 17 0.88 -14.98 4.77
N SER A 18 1.67 -14.32 5.62
CA SER A 18 1.64 -14.60 7.06
C SER A 18 0.29 -14.20 7.69
N PRO A 19 -0.20 -14.90 8.73
CA PRO A 19 -1.44 -14.52 9.43
C PRO A 19 -1.47 -13.05 9.89
N ALA A 20 -0.35 -12.55 10.44
CA ALA A 20 -0.23 -11.15 10.87
C ALA A 20 -0.42 -10.14 9.71
N ARG A 21 -0.07 -10.52 8.48
CA ARG A 21 -0.26 -9.67 7.29
C ARG A 21 -1.72 -9.64 6.85
N ILE A 22 -2.42 -10.77 6.96
CA ILE A 22 -3.86 -10.84 6.71
C ILE A 22 -4.63 -10.01 7.75
N GLU A 23 -4.25 -10.12 9.03
CA GLU A 23 -4.82 -9.32 10.11
C GLU A 23 -4.58 -7.82 9.88
N ASP A 24 -3.37 -7.41 9.51
CA ASP A 24 -3.05 -6.02 9.16
C ASP A 24 -3.89 -5.50 7.97
N MET A 25 -4.08 -6.33 6.94
CA MET A 25 -4.95 -5.99 5.80
C MET A 25 -6.40 -5.74 6.25
N GLN A 26 -6.95 -6.66 7.06
CA GLN A 26 -8.33 -6.54 7.55
C GLN A 26 -8.52 -5.31 8.43
N ALA A 27 -7.55 -5.02 9.31
CA ALA A 27 -7.59 -3.85 10.19
C ALA A 27 -7.49 -2.53 9.41
N ASN A 28 -6.81 -2.51 8.26
CA ASN A 28 -6.53 -1.30 7.50
C ASN A 28 -7.23 -1.20 6.14
N ILE A 29 -8.20 -2.07 5.84
CA ILE A 29 -8.91 -2.10 4.54
C ILE A 29 -9.59 -0.76 4.19
N TRP A 30 -9.85 0.10 5.18
CA TRP A 30 -10.43 1.45 5.04
C TRP A 30 -9.47 2.59 5.40
N SER A 31 -8.19 2.31 5.65
CA SER A 31 -7.23 3.32 6.10
C SER A 31 -6.84 4.25 4.95
N GLY A 32 -7.12 5.55 5.09
CA GLY A 32 -6.64 6.59 4.15
C GLY A 32 -5.21 7.06 4.40
N LYS A 33 -4.46 6.43 5.31
CA LYS A 33 -3.08 6.83 5.66
C LYS A 33 -2.09 6.27 4.63
N VAL A 34 -2.03 6.90 3.47
CA VAL A 34 -1.21 6.44 2.33
C VAL A 34 0.28 6.79 2.42
N GLY A 35 0.73 7.34 3.55
CA GLY A 35 2.15 7.56 3.80
C GLY A 35 2.51 7.71 5.27
N THR A 36 3.80 7.92 5.53
CA THR A 36 4.34 7.99 6.89
C THR A 36 4.02 9.32 7.58
N VAL A 37 4.01 10.42 6.82
CA VAL A 37 3.73 11.77 7.33
C VAL A 37 2.87 12.51 6.32
N LEU A 38 1.74 13.07 6.77
CA LEU A 38 0.98 14.06 5.99
C LEU A 38 1.69 15.41 6.14
N VAL A 39 2.31 15.89 5.06
CA VAL A 39 3.12 17.12 5.10
C VAL A 39 2.34 18.36 4.66
N SER A 40 1.25 18.18 3.91
CA SER A 40 0.35 19.26 3.51
C SER A 40 -1.03 18.72 3.20
N GLU A 41 -2.06 19.46 3.60
CA GLU A 41 -3.43 19.24 3.16
C GLU A 41 -4.10 20.57 2.84
N THR A 42 -4.77 20.61 1.70
CA THR A 42 -5.58 21.73 1.24
C THR A 42 -7.00 21.23 0.92
N GLU A 43 -7.84 22.10 0.37
CA GLU A 43 -9.13 21.68 -0.17
C GLU A 43 -8.96 20.69 -1.34
N THR A 44 -7.95 20.90 -2.19
CA THR A 44 -7.77 20.16 -3.45
C THR A 44 -6.78 19.00 -3.33
N PHE A 45 -5.81 19.05 -2.42
CA PHE A 45 -4.70 18.10 -2.39
C PHE A 45 -4.37 17.58 -0.99
N ARG A 46 -3.86 16.35 -0.92
CA ARG A 46 -3.02 15.85 0.18
C ARG A 46 -1.63 15.55 -0.35
N VAL A 47 -0.62 15.88 0.42
CA VAL A 47 0.78 15.55 0.12
C VAL A 47 1.33 14.74 1.29
N TRP A 48 1.80 13.54 0.98
CA TRP A 48 2.38 12.60 1.92
C TRP A 48 3.84 12.37 1.61
N HIS A 49 4.63 12.23 2.66
CA HIS A 49 5.96 11.66 2.57
C HIS A 49 5.91 10.21 3.06
N ILE A 50 6.60 9.33 2.36
CA ILE A 50 6.88 7.95 2.75
C ILE A 50 8.38 7.84 2.97
N SER A 51 8.79 7.32 4.12
CA SER A 51 10.18 6.93 4.39
C SER A 51 10.16 5.56 5.05
N ILE A 52 10.73 4.55 4.38
CA ILE A 52 10.70 3.16 4.85
C ILE A 52 12.15 2.65 4.90
N ALA A 53 12.66 2.38 6.11
CA ALA A 53 14.00 1.83 6.26
C ALA A 53 14.07 0.38 5.70
N PRO A 54 15.28 -0.16 5.41
CA PRO A 54 15.43 -1.54 4.98
C PRO A 54 14.74 -2.53 5.94
N GLY A 55 13.90 -3.42 5.39
CA GLY A 55 13.12 -4.40 6.16
C GLY A 55 11.87 -3.85 6.86
N GLU A 56 11.64 -2.53 6.82
CA GLU A 56 10.41 -1.93 7.31
C GLU A 56 9.32 -1.90 6.23
N ARG A 57 8.11 -1.50 6.65
CA ARG A 57 6.93 -1.52 5.80
C ARG A 57 5.97 -0.38 6.15
N LEU A 58 5.39 0.24 5.12
CA LEU A 58 4.15 1.00 5.24
C LEU A 58 2.98 -0.01 5.27
N PRO A 59 2.16 -0.04 6.35
CA PRO A 59 1.03 -0.96 6.47
C PRO A 59 0.04 -0.89 5.32
N PHE A 60 -0.90 -1.84 5.27
CA PHE A 60 -1.98 -1.77 4.30
C PHE A 60 -2.71 -0.42 4.39
N HIS A 61 -3.04 0.15 3.24
CA HIS A 61 -3.76 1.40 3.13
C HIS A 61 -4.55 1.43 1.83
N ARG A 62 -5.58 2.27 1.79
CA ARG A 62 -6.56 2.36 0.72
C ARG A 62 -6.43 3.68 -0.04
N HIS A 63 -6.20 3.56 -1.33
CA HIS A 63 -6.34 4.65 -2.29
C HIS A 63 -7.77 4.63 -2.86
N VAL A 64 -8.44 5.78 -2.81
CA VAL A 64 -9.70 6.04 -3.53
C VAL A 64 -9.62 7.27 -4.42
N LEU A 65 -8.60 8.10 -4.22
CA LEU A 65 -8.37 9.35 -4.94
C LEU A 65 -7.38 9.12 -6.08
N ASP A 66 -7.55 9.84 -7.18
CA ASP A 66 -6.51 9.93 -8.21
C ASP A 66 -5.25 10.50 -7.56
N TYR A 67 -4.11 9.88 -7.85
CA TYR A 67 -2.85 10.25 -7.21
C TYR A 67 -1.67 9.93 -8.13
N PHE A 68 -0.54 10.52 -7.78
CA PHE A 68 0.74 10.07 -8.29
C PHE A 68 1.76 10.04 -7.15
N TRP A 69 2.84 9.32 -7.37
CA TRP A 69 4.02 9.40 -6.53
C TRP A 69 5.24 9.64 -7.38
N THR A 70 6.24 10.27 -6.78
CA THR A 70 7.63 10.29 -7.26
C THR A 70 8.50 9.67 -6.19
N VAL A 71 9.31 8.68 -6.56
CA VAL A 71 10.31 8.11 -5.66
C VAL A 71 11.56 8.98 -5.67
N LEU A 72 12.11 9.30 -4.51
CA LEU A 72 13.28 10.17 -4.35
C LEU A 72 14.58 9.38 -4.16
N SER A 73 14.48 8.06 -3.99
CA SER A 73 15.60 7.16 -3.77
C SER A 73 15.60 6.03 -4.81
N ASN A 74 16.75 5.40 -4.99
CA ASN A 74 16.80 4.08 -5.60
C ASN A 74 16.30 3.05 -4.59
N GLY A 75 15.93 1.85 -5.05
CA GLY A 75 15.73 0.72 -4.16
C GLY A 75 14.76 -0.31 -4.71
N ARG A 76 14.32 -1.23 -3.85
CA ARG A 76 13.43 -2.31 -4.23
C ARG A 76 12.35 -2.50 -3.18
N ALA A 77 11.09 -2.58 -3.61
CA ALA A 77 9.97 -2.86 -2.72
C ALA A 77 9.22 -4.12 -3.11
N ARG A 78 8.49 -4.66 -2.13
CA ARG A 78 7.47 -5.69 -2.32
C ARG A 78 6.14 -5.17 -1.81
N SER A 79 5.10 -5.26 -2.63
CA SER A 79 3.73 -4.89 -2.27
C SER A 79 2.81 -6.09 -2.36
N HIS A 80 1.93 -6.20 -1.38
CA HIS A 80 0.86 -7.17 -1.30
C HIS A 80 -0.45 -6.41 -1.49
N TYR A 81 -1.33 -6.93 -2.35
CA TYR A 81 -2.60 -6.29 -2.73
C TYR A 81 -3.77 -7.07 -2.17
N GLU A 82 -4.87 -6.40 -1.80
CA GLU A 82 -6.07 -7.05 -1.24
C GLU A 82 -6.62 -8.22 -2.06
N GLY A 83 -6.32 -8.32 -3.36
CA GLY A 83 -6.68 -9.48 -4.19
C GLY A 83 -5.74 -10.69 -4.05
N GLY A 84 -4.75 -10.65 -3.15
CA GLY A 84 -3.74 -11.69 -2.95
C GLY A 84 -2.46 -11.52 -3.77
N ALA A 85 -2.50 -10.68 -4.81
CA ALA A 85 -1.35 -10.45 -5.68
C ALA A 85 -0.16 -9.88 -4.89
N VAL A 86 1.04 -10.32 -5.26
CA VAL A 86 2.31 -9.81 -4.73
C VAL A 86 3.14 -9.29 -5.90
N ARG A 87 3.73 -8.11 -5.76
CA ARG A 87 4.59 -7.51 -6.78
C ARG A 87 5.86 -7.00 -6.16
N GLU A 88 6.97 -7.30 -6.80
CA GLU A 88 8.24 -6.63 -6.53
C GLU A 88 8.49 -5.55 -7.57
N THR A 89 9.09 -4.46 -7.16
CA THR A 89 9.42 -3.33 -8.03
C THR A 89 10.79 -2.78 -7.67
N THR A 90 11.63 -2.60 -8.67
CA THR A 90 12.88 -1.84 -8.55
C THR A 90 12.60 -0.41 -8.97
N TYR A 91 13.08 0.53 -8.17
CA TYR A 91 12.89 1.97 -8.36
C TYR A 91 14.22 2.64 -8.66
N CYS A 92 14.17 3.60 -9.57
CA CYS A 92 15.19 4.61 -9.80
C CYS A 92 14.69 5.95 -9.26
N ALA A 93 15.55 6.70 -8.58
CA ALA A 93 15.21 8.05 -8.11
C ALA A 93 14.71 8.92 -9.28
N GLY A 94 13.56 9.55 -9.09
CA GLY A 94 12.83 10.31 -10.11
C GLY A 94 11.72 9.54 -10.82
N ASP A 95 11.65 8.21 -10.67
CA ASP A 95 10.53 7.43 -11.20
C ASP A 95 9.22 7.99 -10.66
N THR A 96 8.25 8.17 -11.56
CA THR A 96 6.95 8.75 -11.27
C THR A 96 5.87 7.91 -11.91
N ARG A 97 4.80 7.62 -11.15
CA ARG A 97 3.66 6.85 -11.66
C ARG A 97 2.35 7.48 -11.25
N HIS A 98 1.43 7.50 -12.21
CA HIS A 98 0.09 8.04 -12.07
C HIS A 98 -0.94 6.92 -11.95
N PHE A 99 -1.96 7.16 -11.14
CA PHE A 99 -3.10 6.28 -10.93
C PHE A 99 -4.39 7.11 -10.97
N SER A 100 -5.40 6.56 -11.63
CA SER A 100 -6.74 7.13 -11.69
C SER A 100 -7.76 6.08 -11.32
N PHE A 101 -8.80 6.49 -10.62
CA PHE A 101 -9.88 5.64 -10.15
C PHE A 101 -11.22 6.06 -10.78
N ALA A 102 -12.03 5.07 -11.16
CA ALA A 102 -13.44 5.28 -11.46
C ALA A 102 -14.25 5.52 -10.17
N PRO A 103 -15.50 6.00 -10.26
CA PRO A 103 -16.38 6.11 -9.11
C PRO A 103 -16.55 4.77 -8.39
N GLY A 104 -16.26 4.72 -7.09
CA GLY A 104 -16.31 3.51 -6.26
C GLY A 104 -15.11 2.58 -6.39
N GLU A 105 -14.18 2.83 -7.33
CA GLU A 105 -12.95 2.03 -7.48
C GLU A 105 -11.94 2.40 -6.38
N HIS A 106 -11.12 1.42 -6.01
CA HIS A 106 -10.10 1.58 -4.98
C HIS A 106 -8.92 0.64 -5.21
N MET A 107 -7.84 0.88 -4.47
CA MET A 107 -6.71 -0.05 -4.37
C MET A 107 -6.29 -0.14 -2.91
N VAL A 108 -6.21 -1.35 -2.37
CA VAL A 108 -5.62 -1.60 -1.05
C VAL A 108 -4.35 -2.42 -1.21
N HIS A 109 -3.26 -1.90 -0.65
CA HIS A 109 -1.95 -2.55 -0.68
C HIS A 109 -1.06 -2.11 0.48
N ASP A 110 -0.03 -2.89 0.77
CA ASP A 110 1.10 -2.49 1.60
C ASP A 110 2.34 -2.15 0.74
N LEU A 111 3.39 -1.64 1.39
CA LEU A 111 4.67 -1.37 0.73
C LEU A 111 5.83 -1.70 1.66
N GLU A 112 6.55 -2.77 1.38
CA GLU A 112 7.69 -3.26 2.16
C GLU A 112 9.00 -2.96 1.45
N ASN A 113 9.97 -2.40 2.16
CA ASN A 113 11.31 -2.20 1.64
C ASN A 113 12.13 -3.50 1.74
N VAL A 114 12.41 -4.11 0.59
CA VAL A 114 13.21 -5.35 0.46
C VAL A 114 14.59 -5.08 -0.16
N GLY A 115 15.00 -3.81 -0.19
CA GLY A 115 16.34 -3.35 -0.54
C GLY A 115 17.19 -3.08 0.71
N ASP A 116 18.32 -2.42 0.48
CA ASP A 116 19.35 -2.08 1.46
C ASP A 116 19.46 -0.57 1.76
N GLU A 117 18.84 0.27 0.94
CA GLU A 117 18.71 1.72 1.16
C GLU A 117 17.31 2.10 1.64
N THR A 118 17.17 3.27 2.28
CA THR A 118 15.85 3.79 2.69
C THR A 118 15.05 4.18 1.45
N LEU A 119 13.82 3.67 1.35
CA LEU A 119 12.88 4.06 0.29
C LEU A 119 12.15 5.33 0.67
N VAL A 120 12.24 6.35 -0.18
CA VAL A 120 11.61 7.65 0.04
C VAL A 120 10.68 8.00 -1.12
N PHE A 121 9.42 8.31 -0.82
CA PHE A 121 8.45 8.78 -1.83
C PHE A 121 7.79 10.07 -1.40
N VAL A 122 7.41 10.88 -2.39
CA VAL A 122 6.40 11.92 -2.26
C VAL A 122 5.16 11.45 -2.99
N THR A 123 4.02 11.40 -2.30
CA THR A 123 2.73 11.00 -2.84
C THR A 123 1.78 12.20 -2.79
N VAL A 124 1.12 12.49 -3.91
CA VAL A 124 0.14 13.59 -4.01
C VAL A 124 -1.21 13.02 -4.42
N GLU A 125 -2.20 13.16 -3.54
CA GLU A 125 -3.58 12.76 -3.80
C GLU A 125 -4.45 13.97 -4.15
N MET A 126 -5.32 13.83 -5.15
CA MET A 126 -6.29 14.84 -5.55
C MET A 126 -7.64 14.61 -4.87
N LYS A 127 -8.01 15.49 -3.95
CA LYS A 127 -9.31 15.48 -3.23
C LYS A 127 -10.48 15.91 -4.11
N ALA A 128 -10.23 16.73 -5.13
CA ALA A 128 -11.26 17.22 -6.06
C ALA A 128 -11.57 16.20 -7.19
N GLY A 129 -11.66 14.92 -6.83
CA GLY A 129 -11.80 13.80 -7.77
C GLY A 129 -13.22 13.21 -7.82
N LYS A 130 -13.30 12.03 -8.44
CA LYS A 130 -14.56 11.27 -8.61
C LYS A 130 -15.03 10.56 -7.33
N ASN A 131 -14.16 10.46 -6.32
CA ASN A 131 -14.41 9.81 -5.05
C ASN A 131 -14.12 10.78 -3.90
N ALA A 132 -14.86 10.63 -2.80
CA ALA A 132 -14.62 11.43 -1.59
C ALA A 132 -13.34 10.95 -0.87
N PRO A 133 -12.57 11.86 -0.26
CA PRO A 133 -11.40 11.49 0.55
C PRO A 133 -11.82 10.65 1.77
N LEU A 134 -11.00 9.66 2.11
CA LEU A 134 -11.15 8.92 3.37
C LEU A 134 -10.72 9.78 4.56
N ALA A 135 -11.31 9.50 5.73
CA ALA A 135 -10.87 10.07 7.00
C ALA A 135 -9.46 9.56 7.37
N LEU A 136 -8.69 10.41 8.07
CA LEU A 136 -7.33 10.12 8.53
C LEU A 136 -7.29 9.92 10.05
#